data_AF-A0A0R0LU00-F1
#
_entry.id   AF-A0A0R0LU00-F1
#
_cell.length_a   1.000
_cell.length_b   1.000
_cell.length_c   1.000
_cell.angle_alpha   90.00
_cell.angle_beta   90.00
_cell.angle_gamma   90.00
#
_symmetry.space_group_name_H-M   'P 1'
#
loop_
_entity.id
_entity.type
_entity.pdbx_description
1 polymer ?
#
loop_
_entity_poly.entity_id
_entity_poly.type
_entity_poly.pdbx_seq_one_letter_code
_entity_poly.pdbx_strand_id
1 'polypeptide(L)'
;MSLIDRKILRQSNSQWRNPIRYIEKSDGNLRLLSNLMELNDIVKKDSYTIPVMREIYTATMGSKWLTVIDLKEAYYYIENEEKDKCKTEFEFKGRTYEWNGNGL
;
A
#
# COMPACT_ATOMS: atom_id res chain seq x y z
N MET A 1 15.41 -9.38 -2.43
CA MET A 1 15.44 -8.12 -3.20
C MET A 1 14.74 -7.06 -2.37
N SER A 2 15.40 -5.93 -2.11
CA SER A 2 14.89 -4.92 -1.18
C SER A 2 13.71 -4.14 -1.78
N LEU A 3 12.95 -3.42 -0.95
CA LEU A 3 11.85 -2.56 -1.41
C LEU A 3 12.32 -1.43 -2.34
N ILE A 4 13.58 -1.01 -2.21
CA ILE A 4 14.22 0.01 -3.06
C ILE A 4 14.55 -0.59 -4.42
N ASP A 5 15.15 -1.79 -4.45
CA ASP A 5 15.48 -2.48 -5.71
C ASP A 5 14.22 -2.77 -6.54
N ARG A 6 13.09 -3.04 -5.87
CA ARG A 6 11.77 -3.25 -6.47
C ARG A 6 11.05 -1.96 -6.86
N LYS A 7 11.68 -0.77 -6.69
CA LYS A 7 11.09 0.56 -6.95
C LYS A 7 9.77 0.86 -6.22
N ILE A 8 9.49 0.11 -5.15
CA ILE A 8 8.33 0.35 -4.28
C ILE A 8 8.58 1.59 -3.42
N LEU A 9 9.82 1.73 -2.94
CA LEU A 9 10.30 2.91 -2.23
C LEU A 9 11.25 3.71 -3.12
N ARG A 10 11.16 5.04 -3.05
CA ARG A 10 12.15 5.95 -3.63
C ARG A 10 12.61 6.96 -2.59
N GLN A 11 13.80 7.53 -2.80
CA GLN A 11 14.31 8.58 -1.93
C GLN A 11 13.46 9.84 -2.10
N SER A 12 13.13 10.48 -0.98
CA SER A 12 12.36 11.72 -0.97
C SER A 12 13.15 12.86 -0.36
N ASN A 13 12.80 14.09 -0.75
CA ASN A 13 13.35 15.34 -0.23
C ASN A 13 12.21 16.26 0.25
N SER A 14 11.07 15.69 0.61
CA SER A 14 9.92 16.47 1.04
C SER A 14 10.05 16.87 2.52
N GLN A 15 9.07 17.64 2.99
CA GLN A 15 8.96 18.07 4.38
C GLN A 15 7.97 17.20 5.18
N TRP A 16 7.36 16.19 4.54
CA TRP A 16 6.44 15.27 5.20
C TRP A 16 7.22 14.29 6.07
N ARG A 17 6.72 13.99 7.27
CA ARG A 17 7.43 13.10 8.19
C ARG A 17 6.45 12.19 8.88
N ASN A 18 5.93 11.21 8.13
CA ASN A 18 5.08 10.18 8.73
C ASN A 18 5.93 9.25 9.61
N PRO A 19 5.46 8.88 10.81
CA PRO A 19 6.14 7.91 11.63
C PRO A 19 6.09 6.52 10.99
N ILE A 20 7.16 5.73 11.16
CA ILE A 20 7.21 4.35 10.68
C ILE A 20 7.58 3.38 11.80
N ARG A 21 6.92 2.22 11.82
CA ARG A 21 7.34 1.06 12.61
C ARG A 21 7.81 -0.04 11.67
N TYR A 22 8.59 -0.98 12.18
CA TYR A 22 8.95 -2.17 11.42
C TYR A 22 8.80 -3.41 12.28
N ILE A 23 8.53 -4.53 11.63
CA ILE A 23 8.47 -5.86 12.25
C ILE A 23 9.37 -6.78 11.42
N GLU A 24 10.18 -7.58 12.11
CA GLU A 24 10.90 -8.68 11.48
C GLU A 24 9.95 -9.84 11.23
N LYS A 25 9.83 -10.24 9.98
CA LYS A 25 9.09 -11.45 9.60
C LYS A 25 9.94 -12.69 9.90
N SER A 26 9.28 -13.83 10.00
CA SER A 26 9.93 -15.14 10.18
C SER A 26 10.90 -15.53 9.05
N ASP A 27 10.74 -14.93 7.86
CA ASP A 27 11.63 -15.12 6.70
C ASP A 27 12.86 -14.20 6.73
N GLY A 28 13.05 -13.41 7.79
CA GLY A 28 14.14 -12.44 7.97
C GLY A 28 13.92 -11.11 7.23
N ASN A 29 12.83 -10.95 6.46
CA ASN A 29 12.52 -9.69 5.81
C ASN A 29 11.84 -8.71 6.77
N LEU A 30 12.05 -7.41 6.53
CA LEU A 30 11.37 -6.36 7.28
C LEU A 30 10.00 -6.06 6.67
N ARG A 31 8.95 -6.02 7.51
CA ARG A 31 7.67 -5.41 7.18
C ARG A 31 7.65 -3.99 7.74
N LEU A 32 7.68 -3.02 6.85
CA LEU A 32 7.50 -1.61 7.18
C LEU A 32 6.01 -1.30 7.39
N LEU A 33 5.70 -0.51 8.42
CA LEU A 33 4.36 -0.12 8.83
C LEU A 33 4.32 1.40 8.98
N SER A 34 3.91 2.08 7.91
CA SER A 34 3.71 3.53 7.91
C SER A 34 2.49 3.89 8.75
N ASN A 35 2.64 4.79 9.72
CA ASN A 35 1.52 5.37 10.43
C ASN A 35 0.97 6.55 9.62
N LEU A 36 -0.11 6.31 8.89
CA LEU A 36 -0.77 7.30 8.04
C LEU A 36 -2.09 7.81 8.63
N MET A 37 -2.32 7.67 9.94
CA MET A 37 -3.59 8.07 10.56
C MET A 37 -3.90 9.56 10.32
N GLU A 38 -2.94 10.45 10.58
CA GLU A 38 -3.10 11.88 10.34
C GLU A 38 -3.29 12.21 8.85
N LEU A 39 -2.56 11.50 7.98
CA LEU A 39 -2.72 11.64 6.54
C LEU A 39 -4.14 11.22 6.08
N ASN A 40 -4.68 10.15 6.65
CA ASN A 40 -6.01 9.65 6.30
C ASN A 40 -7.14 10.62 6.69
N ASP A 41 -6.92 11.48 7.69
CA ASP A 41 -7.90 12.50 8.10
C ASP A 41 -7.92 13.71 7.17
N ILE A 42 -6.79 14.03 6.53
CA ILE A 42 -6.69 15.16 5.59
C ILE A 42 -6.98 14.77 4.13
N VAL A 43 -6.81 13.50 3.78
CA VAL A 43 -7.07 13.00 2.41
C VAL A 43 -8.56 12.90 2.16
N LYS A 44 -9.00 13.39 0.99
CA LYS A 44 -10.38 13.20 0.53
C LYS A 44 -10.65 11.71 0.35
N LYS A 45 -11.59 11.17 1.14
CA LYS A 45 -11.99 9.77 1.05
C LYS A 45 -12.67 9.51 -0.29
N ASP A 46 -12.24 8.43 -0.95
CA ASP A 46 -12.92 7.93 -2.14
C ASP A 46 -14.27 7.32 -1.74
N SER A 47 -15.27 7.46 -2.61
CA SER A 47 -16.63 6.94 -2.39
C SER A 47 -16.80 5.53 -2.96
N TYR A 48 -15.71 4.79 -3.19
CA TYR A 48 -15.79 3.42 -3.67
C TYR A 48 -16.50 2.53 -2.64
N THR A 49 -17.56 1.86 -3.08
CA THR A 49 -18.34 0.95 -2.25
C THR A 49 -17.82 -0.46 -2.45
N ILE A 50 -17.31 -1.08 -1.38
CA ILE A 50 -16.99 -2.51 -1.39
C ILE A 50 -18.32 -3.27 -1.51
N PRO A 51 -18.46 -4.20 -2.48
CA PRO A 51 -19.71 -4.93 -2.67
C PRO A 51 -20.11 -5.67 -1.40
N VAL A 52 -21.39 -5.59 -1.05
CA VAL A 52 -21.89 -6.26 0.15
C VAL A 52 -22.02 -7.76 -0.10
N MET A 53 -21.99 -8.57 0.96
CA MET A 53 -22.04 -10.03 0.86
C MET A 53 -23.21 -10.55 -0.01
N ARG A 54 -24.37 -9.89 0.02
CA ARG A 54 -25.53 -10.24 -0.80
C ARG A 54 -25.29 -10.04 -2.29
N GLU A 55 -24.61 -8.97 -2.68
CA GLU A 55 -24.28 -8.68 -4.08
C GLU A 55 -23.30 -9.72 -4.62
N ILE A 56 -22.27 -10.06 -3.84
CA ILE A 56 -21.31 -11.12 -4.15
C ILE A 56 -22.02 -12.47 -4.29
N TYR A 57 -22.91 -12.81 -3.36
CA TYR A 57 -23.69 -14.05 -3.41
C TYR A 57 -24.59 -14.12 -4.64
N THR A 58 -25.32 -13.03 -4.94
CA THR A 58 -26.21 -12.99 -6.10
C THR A 58 -25.42 -13.10 -7.40
N ALA A 59 -24.26 -12.45 -7.50
CA ALA A 59 -23.38 -12.53 -8.67
C ALA A 59 -22.78 -13.91 -8.90
N THR A 60 -22.64 -14.72 -7.85
CA THR A 60 -22.05 -16.07 -7.93
C THR A 60 -23.10 -17.19 -7.97
N MET A 61 -24.37 -16.86 -7.71
CA MET A 61 -25.47 -17.82 -7.69
C MET A 61 -25.69 -18.47 -9.06
N GLY A 62 -25.80 -19.81 -9.09
CA GLY A 62 -25.96 -20.58 -10.32
C GLY A 62 -24.66 -20.95 -11.03
N SER A 63 -23.50 -20.50 -10.52
CA SER A 63 -22.20 -20.94 -11.02
C SER A 63 -21.91 -22.37 -10.56
N LYS A 64 -21.49 -23.22 -11.50
CA LYS A 64 -21.12 -24.62 -11.22
C LYS A 64 -19.74 -24.73 -10.55
N TRP A 65 -18.86 -23.78 -10.84
CA TRP A 65 -17.49 -23.72 -10.35
C TRP A 65 -17.14 -22.28 -10.02
N LEU A 66 -16.43 -22.07 -8.92
CA LEU A 66 -15.90 -20.77 -8.50
C LEU A 66 -14.40 -20.89 -8.33
N THR A 67 -13.67 -19.84 -8.74
CA THR A 67 -12.23 -19.73 -8.53
C THR A 67 -11.97 -18.48 -7.72
N VAL A 68 -11.17 -18.61 -6.66
CA VAL A 68 -10.73 -17.49 -5.82
C VAL A 68 -9.26 -17.22 -6.12
N ILE A 69 -8.95 -15.98 -6.46
CA ILE A 69 -7.59 -15.53 -6.75
C ILE A 69 -7.21 -14.47 -5.72
N ASP A 70 -6.13 -14.70 -4.99
CA ASP A 70 -5.52 -13.70 -4.11
C ASP A 70 -4.31 -13.09 -4.82
N LEU A 71 -4.30 -11.76 -4.92
CA LEU A 71 -3.20 -11.02 -5.53
C LEU A 71 -2.14 -10.71 -4.47
N LYS A 72 -1.05 -11.45 -4.51
CA LYS A 72 0.08 -11.26 -3.60
C LYS A 72 0.67 -9.85 -3.76
N GLU A 73 0.78 -9.12 -2.65
CA GLU A 73 1.37 -7.77 -2.61
C GLU A 73 0.72 -6.75 -3.58
N ALA A 74 -0.57 -6.94 -3.90
CA ALA A 74 -1.32 -6.14 -4.87
C ALA A 74 -1.13 -4.62 -4.73
N TYR A 75 -1.12 -4.11 -3.50
CA TYR A 75 -0.96 -2.69 -3.20
C TYR A 75 0.33 -2.08 -3.76
N TYR A 76 1.41 -2.85 -3.91
CA TYR A 76 2.68 -2.34 -4.46
C TYR A 76 2.65 -2.18 -5.98
N TYR A 77 1.69 -2.80 -6.65
CA TYR A 77 1.49 -2.67 -8.09
C TYR A 77 0.63 -1.46 -8.46
N ILE A 78 -0.08 -0.87 -7.49
CA ILE A 78 -0.85 0.35 -7.69
C ILE A 78 0.10 1.54 -7.46
N GLU A 79 0.34 2.31 -8.52
CA GLU A 79 1.18 3.51 -8.45
C GLU A 79 0.41 4.67 -7.82
N ASN A 80 1.09 5.39 -6.91
CA ASN A 80 0.59 6.65 -6.38
C ASN A 80 0.75 7.76 -7.43
N GLU A 81 -0.17 8.72 -7.47
CA GLU A 81 -0.02 9.92 -8.30
C GLU A 81 1.26 10.69 -7.90
N GLU A 82 2.04 11.12 -8.91
CA GLU A 82 3.38 11.71 -8.70
C GLU A 82 3.37 12.90 -7.73
N LYS A 83 2.35 13.75 -7.83
CA LYS A 83 2.13 14.92 -6.96
C LYS A 83 1.83 14.57 -5.50
N ASP A 84 1.36 13.35 -5.23
CA ASP A 84 0.88 12.91 -3.92
C ASP A 84 1.85 11.93 -3.23
N LYS A 85 2.86 11.39 -3.94
CA LYS A 85 3.89 10.49 -3.38
C LYS A 85 4.55 11.07 -2.13
N CYS A 86 4.88 12.36 -2.15
CA CYS A 86 5.52 13.07 -1.04
C CYS A 86 4.72 13.05 0.26
N LYS A 87 3.39 12.94 0.20
CA LYS A 87 2.54 12.88 1.39
C LYS A 87 2.78 11.62 2.23
N THR A 88 3.33 10.59 1.60
CA THR A 88 3.62 9.29 2.23
C THR A 88 5.07 9.17 2.71
N GLU A 89 5.83 10.27 2.70
CA GLU A 89 7.23 10.29 3.12
C GLU A 89 7.40 9.91 4.59
N PHE A 90 8.45 9.13 4.87
CA PHE A 90 8.88 8.76 6.21
C PHE A 90 10.41 8.73 6.32
N GLU A 91 10.92 8.82 7.54
CA GLU A 91 12.34 8.65 7.82
C GLU A 91 12.64 7.22 8.30
N PHE A 92 13.67 6.60 7.75
CA PHE A 92 14.18 5.31 8.20
C PHE A 92 15.71 5.30 8.19
N LYS A 93 16.32 5.06 9.36
CA LYS A 93 17.79 5.03 9.55
C LYS A 93 18.50 6.30 9.04
N GLY A 94 17.92 7.48 9.31
CA GLY A 94 18.49 8.78 8.95
C GLY A 94 18.39 9.14 7.46
N ARG A 95 17.56 8.43 6.70
CA ARG A 95 17.23 8.75 5.30
C ARG A 95 15.73 8.82 5.11
N THR A 96 15.29 9.68 4.19
CA THR A 96 13.88 9.89 3.85
C THR A 96 13.49 9.11 2.61
N TYR A 97 12.33 8.46 2.68
CA TYR A 97 11.77 7.64 1.62
C TYR A 97 10.29 7.92 1.47
N GLU A 98 9.76 7.75 0.26
CA GLU A 98 8.34 7.84 -0.03
C GLU A 98 7.85 6.63 -0.84
N TRP A 99 6.56 6.34 -0.73
CA TRP A 99 5.94 5.23 -1.43
C TRP A 99 5.64 5.64 -2.87
N ASN A 100 6.21 4.90 -3.81
CA ASN A 100 6.07 5.13 -5.23
C ASN A 100 4.91 4.28 -5.79
N GLY A 101 5.03 2.96 -5.62
CA GLY A 101 4.19 1.97 -6.29
C GLY A 101 4.63 1.79 -7.75
N ASN A 102 5.34 0.69 -7.99
CA ASN A 102 5.43 0.00 -9.29
C ASN A 102 6.34 -1.21 -9.07
N GLY A 103 5.75 -2.40 -8.85
CA GLY A 103 6.47 -3.66 -8.61
C GLY A 103 7.07 -4.29 -9.87
N LEU A 104 7.55 -3.46 -10.82
CA LEU A 104 8.16 -3.84 -12.10
C LEU A 104 9.58 -3.25 -12.26
#